data_AF-A0A0C2Z2S2-F1
#
_entry.id   AF-A0A0C2Z2S2-F1
#
_cell.length_a   1.000
_cell.length_b   1.000
_cell.length_c   1.000
_cell.angle_alpha   90.00
_cell.angle_beta   90.00
_cell.angle_gamma   90.00
#
_symmetry.space_group_name_H-M   'P 1'
#
loop_
_entity.id
_entity.type
_entity.pdbx_description
1 polymer ?
#
loop_
_entity_poly.entity_id
_entity_poly.type
_entity_poly.pdbx_seq_one_letter_code
_entity_poly.pdbx_strand_id
1 'polypeptide(L)'
;MTSVTERETDGSEIDPIWTTSRTARQIYALGEVDKDITRLLALAASSISLLTLPQTDAPGDNLPQGEERSEQFVLEVSEYFERLDSIQVAIRSSLAHIRHSRIAPSAINAPPPGFIPPSLGVGLPSDGSSSRKNRGLQEERVERDAWKGILAALTRMKEAQDQKLANEANQMQE
;
A
#
# COMPACT_ATOMS: atom_id res chain seq x y z
N MET A 1 -35.78 0.29 -5.98
CA MET A 1 -35.16 0.02 -4.67
C MET A 1 -33.95 -0.86 -4.90
N THR A 2 -32.76 -0.26 -4.96
CA THR A 2 -31.48 -0.95 -5.08
C THR A 2 -30.71 -0.73 -3.80
N SER A 3 -30.67 -1.75 -2.95
CA SER A 3 -29.92 -1.73 -1.69
C SER A 3 -28.43 -1.66 -1.97
N VAL A 4 -27.85 -0.48 -1.83
CA VAL A 4 -26.40 -0.30 -1.71
C VAL A 4 -26.02 -0.95 -0.38
N THR A 5 -25.44 -2.15 -0.45
CA THR A 5 -24.80 -2.78 0.71
C THR A 5 -23.48 -2.09 0.96
N GLU A 6 -23.53 -1.05 1.79
CA GLU A 6 -22.34 -0.51 2.43
C GLU A 6 -21.68 -1.67 3.20
N ARG A 7 -20.47 -2.06 2.76
CA ARG A 7 -19.67 -3.03 3.50
C ARG A 7 -19.05 -2.28 4.66
N GLU A 8 -19.59 -2.49 5.85
CA GLU A 8 -18.94 -2.14 7.10
C GLU A 8 -17.51 -2.71 7.08
N THR A 9 -16.52 -1.83 7.22
CA THR A 9 -15.11 -2.21 7.19
C THR A 9 -14.73 -2.80 8.55
N ASP A 10 -14.97 -4.10 8.68
CA ASP A 10 -14.57 -4.88 9.85
C ASP A 10 -13.03 -4.91 9.99
N GLY A 11 -12.54 -5.09 11.22
CA GLY A 11 -11.18 -4.70 11.59
C GLY A 11 -10.04 -5.61 11.09
N SER A 12 -8.86 -5.01 10.99
CA SER A 12 -7.54 -5.67 11.10
C SER A 12 -6.91 -6.35 9.88
N GLU A 13 -7.19 -5.90 8.65
CA GLU A 13 -6.27 -6.15 7.52
C GLU A 13 -5.87 -4.82 6.86
N ILE A 14 -4.68 -4.31 7.20
CA ILE A 14 -4.09 -3.14 6.53
C ILE A 14 -3.71 -3.58 5.12
N ASP A 15 -4.32 -2.98 4.08
CA ASP A 15 -4.04 -3.37 2.69
C ASP A 15 -2.53 -3.50 2.44
N PRO A 16 -2.06 -4.60 1.83
CA PRO A 16 -0.64 -4.79 1.52
C PRO A 16 -0.03 -3.61 0.75
N ILE A 17 -0.85 -2.93 -0.06
CA ILE A 17 -0.52 -1.70 -0.79
C ILE A 17 0.13 -0.66 0.14
N TRP A 18 -0.44 -0.42 1.32
CA TRP A 18 0.08 0.55 2.29
C TRP A 18 1.36 0.10 3.01
N THR A 19 1.62 -1.21 3.09
CA THR A 19 2.82 -1.75 3.74
C THR A 19 3.99 -1.98 2.77
N THR A 20 3.73 -2.12 1.45
CA THR A 20 4.75 -2.45 0.43
C THR A 20 5.90 -1.46 0.30
N SER A 21 5.66 -0.14 0.45
CA SER A 21 6.68 0.89 0.22
C SER A 21 6.77 1.91 1.35
N ARG A 22 7.95 2.51 1.53
CA ARG A 22 8.18 3.56 2.53
C ARG A 22 7.25 4.77 2.33
N THR A 23 7.02 5.16 1.07
CA THR A 23 6.11 6.26 0.72
C THR A 23 4.65 5.89 1.00
N ALA A 24 4.22 4.66 0.69
CA ALA A 24 2.86 4.22 1.00
C ALA A 24 2.59 4.19 2.51
N ARG A 25 3.53 3.72 3.33
CA ARG A 25 3.42 3.78 4.80
C ARG A 25 3.32 5.21 5.31
N GLN A 26 4.00 6.17 4.69
CA GLN A 26 3.94 7.59 5.05
C GLN A 26 2.60 8.23 4.65
N ILE A 27 2.04 7.86 3.50
CA ILE A 27 0.70 8.32 3.07
C ILE A 27 -0.37 7.74 3.99
N TYR A 28 -0.28 6.45 4.34
CA TYR A 28 -1.18 5.81 5.30
C TYR A 28 -1.14 6.49 6.68
N ALA A 29 0.06 6.76 7.21
CA ALA A 29 0.22 7.49 8.48
C ALA A 29 -0.35 8.92 8.43
N LEU A 30 -0.26 9.62 7.28
CA LEU A 30 -0.92 10.91 7.07
C LEU A 30 -2.46 10.79 7.06
N GLY A 31 -3.01 9.68 6.57
CA GLY A 31 -4.45 9.38 6.64
C GLY A 31 -4.95 9.16 8.08
N GLU A 32 -4.15 8.54 8.94
CA GLU A 32 -4.49 8.47 10.38
C GLU A 32 -4.44 9.84 11.05
N VAL A 33 -3.48 10.71 10.69
CA VAL A 33 -3.44 12.10 11.17
C VAL A 33 -4.69 12.89 10.77
N ASP A 34 -5.25 12.65 9.59
CA ASP A 34 -6.49 13.31 9.15
C ASP A 34 -7.71 12.88 9.99
N LYS A 35 -7.82 11.58 10.30
CA LYS A 35 -8.80 11.06 11.28
C LYS A 35 -8.60 11.71 12.64
N ASP A 36 -7.35 11.87 13.08
CA ASP A 36 -7.01 12.48 14.36
C ASP A 36 -7.45 13.95 14.43
N ILE A 37 -7.31 14.70 13.33
CA ILE A 37 -7.83 16.07 13.21
C ILE A 37 -9.36 16.10 13.34
N THR A 38 -10.09 15.16 12.73
CA THR A 38 -11.56 15.12 12.92
C THR A 38 -11.97 14.85 14.36
N ARG A 39 -11.25 13.98 15.09
CA ARG A 39 -11.46 13.72 16.52
C ARG A 39 -11.09 14.93 17.38
N LEU A 40 -9.99 15.61 17.05
CA LEU A 40 -9.56 16.84 17.71
C LEU A 40 -10.63 17.93 17.61
N LEU A 41 -11.29 18.07 16.45
CA LEU A 41 -12.39 19.02 16.26
C LEU A 41 -13.64 18.63 17.07
N ALA A 42 -13.94 17.33 17.22
CA ALA A 42 -15.02 16.85 18.07
C ALA A 42 -14.75 17.13 19.56
N LEU A 43 -13.53 16.85 20.04
CA LEU A 43 -13.09 17.19 21.41
C LEU A 43 -13.18 18.70 21.67
N ALA A 44 -12.75 19.53 20.71
CA ALA A 44 -12.85 20.98 20.83
C ALA A 44 -14.32 21.46 20.91
N ALA A 45 -15.22 20.89 20.11
CA ALA A 45 -16.64 21.22 20.15
C ALA A 45 -17.27 20.84 21.50
N SER A 46 -16.94 19.67 22.03
CA SER A 46 -17.40 19.19 23.34
C SER A 46 -16.85 20.06 24.49
N SER A 47 -15.55 20.35 24.48
CA SER A 47 -14.90 21.26 25.45
C SER A 47 -15.50 22.67 25.44
N ILE A 48 -15.88 23.20 24.27
CA ILE A 48 -16.58 24.48 24.16
C ILE A 48 -18.00 24.39 24.71
N SER A 49 -18.74 23.29 24.43
CA SER A 49 -20.07 23.04 24.98
C SER A 49 -20.05 22.90 26.51
N LEU A 50 -19.00 22.34 27.09
CA LEU A 50 -18.80 22.30 28.54
C LEU A 50 -18.48 23.69 29.14
N LEU A 51 -17.96 24.64 28.36
CA LEU A 51 -17.72 26.03 28.79
C LEU A 51 -18.92 26.99 28.59
N THR A 52 -19.91 26.65 27.76
CA THR A 52 -21.06 27.56 27.54
C THR A 52 -21.90 27.70 28.81
N LEU A 53 -22.41 28.91 29.07
CA LEU A 53 -23.19 29.19 30.28
C LEU A 53 -24.47 28.33 30.32
N PRO A 54 -24.97 27.95 31.51
CA PRO A 54 -26.21 27.17 31.66
C PRO A 54 -27.49 27.89 31.21
N GLN A 55 -27.39 29.10 30.64
CA GLN A 55 -28.50 29.78 29.97
C GLN A 55 -28.68 29.35 28.50
N THR A 56 -27.73 28.63 27.90
CA THR A 56 -27.87 28.08 26.53
C THR A 56 -28.27 26.62 26.50
N ASP A 57 -28.07 25.88 27.59
CA ASP A 57 -28.42 24.46 27.67
C ASP A 57 -29.94 24.30 27.54
N ALA A 58 -30.40 23.66 26.46
CA ALA A 58 -31.82 23.38 26.27
C ALA A 58 -32.30 22.31 27.28
N PRO A 59 -33.60 22.23 27.62
CA PRO A 59 -34.11 21.19 28.53
C PRO A 59 -34.04 19.75 28.00
N GLY A 60 -33.41 19.53 26.84
CA GLY A 60 -33.04 18.22 26.29
C GLY A 60 -31.53 18.01 26.07
N ASP A 61 -30.69 18.95 26.51
CA ASP A 61 -29.23 18.79 26.48
C ASP A 61 -28.80 17.91 27.65
N ASN A 62 -28.16 16.77 27.36
CA ASN A 62 -27.72 15.81 28.37
C ASN A 62 -26.36 16.20 28.96
N LEU A 63 -26.14 17.48 29.27
CA LEU A 63 -24.89 17.96 29.85
C LEU A 63 -24.86 17.79 31.37
N PRO A 64 -23.71 17.41 31.96
CA PRO A 64 -23.50 17.46 33.41
C PRO A 64 -23.71 18.87 33.94
N GLN A 65 -24.34 18.99 35.11
CA GLN A 65 -24.60 20.28 35.76
C GLN A 65 -23.68 20.49 36.96
N GLY A 66 -23.18 21.71 37.14
CA GLY A 66 -22.37 22.08 38.31
C GLY A 66 -20.90 21.62 38.20
N GLU A 67 -20.39 21.07 39.29
CA GLU A 67 -18.95 20.76 39.48
C GLU A 67 -18.45 19.69 38.50
N GLU A 68 -19.25 18.66 38.22
CA GLU A 68 -18.97 17.59 37.25
C GLU A 68 -18.67 18.14 35.84
N ARG A 69 -19.33 19.23 35.42
CA ARG A 69 -19.08 19.89 34.12
C ARG A 69 -17.66 20.44 34.04
N SER A 70 -17.11 20.93 35.16
CA SER A 70 -15.76 21.48 35.23
C SER A 70 -14.68 20.39 35.26
N GLU A 71 -14.96 19.24 35.89
CA GLU A 71 -14.07 18.07 35.84
C GLU A 71 -14.03 17.46 34.44
N GLN A 72 -15.20 17.24 33.83
CA GLN A 72 -15.36 16.77 32.45
C GLN A 72 -14.60 17.68 31.47
N PHE A 73 -14.70 19.00 31.64
CA PHE A 73 -13.98 19.99 30.83
C PHE A 73 -12.46 19.84 30.93
N VAL A 74 -11.92 19.69 32.14
CA VAL A 74 -10.47 19.52 32.34
C VAL A 74 -9.97 18.23 31.69
N LEU A 75 -10.75 17.14 31.74
CA LEU A 75 -10.42 15.87 31.07
C LEU A 75 -10.40 16.02 29.54
N GLU A 76 -11.47 16.54 28.94
CA GLU A 76 -11.58 16.68 27.48
C GLU A 76 -10.56 17.66 26.89
N VAL A 77 -10.25 18.76 27.60
CA VAL A 77 -9.21 19.70 27.18
C VAL A 77 -7.81 19.10 27.31
N SER A 78 -7.57 18.25 28.31
CA SER A 78 -6.30 17.52 28.43
C SER A 78 -6.12 16.56 27.25
N GLU A 79 -7.15 15.76 26.92
CA GLU A 79 -7.14 14.87 25.74
C GLU A 79 -6.96 15.66 24.43
N TYR A 80 -7.63 16.81 24.29
CA TYR A 80 -7.46 17.70 23.14
C TYR A 80 -5.99 18.13 22.97
N PHE A 81 -5.32 18.58 24.04
CA PHE A 81 -3.93 19.04 23.93
C PHE A 81 -2.93 17.89 23.70
N GLU A 82 -3.15 16.71 24.30
CA GLU A 82 -2.35 15.52 23.98
C GLU A 82 -2.52 15.11 22.52
N ARG A 83 -3.76 15.14 22.00
CA ARG A 83 -4.04 14.81 20.60
C ARG A 83 -3.46 15.83 19.64
N LEU A 84 -3.51 17.12 19.98
CA LEU A 84 -2.88 18.21 19.24
C LEU A 84 -1.36 17.99 19.11
N ASP A 85 -0.66 17.64 20.19
CA ASP A 85 0.79 17.42 20.11
C ASP A 85 1.14 16.16 19.31
N SER A 86 0.37 15.07 19.45
CA SER A 86 0.50 13.88 18.60
C SER A 86 0.39 14.20 17.11
N ILE A 87 -0.66 14.94 16.72
CA ILE A 87 -0.86 15.43 15.34
C ILE A 87 0.33 16.30 14.90
N GLN A 88 0.76 17.24 15.75
CA GLN A 88 1.87 18.14 15.48
C GLN A 88 3.19 17.38 15.23
N VAL A 89 3.51 16.36 16.04
CA VAL A 89 4.71 15.51 15.89
C VAL A 89 4.62 14.66 14.61
N ALA A 90 3.44 14.12 14.30
CA ALA A 90 3.22 13.33 13.08
C ALA A 90 3.35 14.19 11.79
N ILE A 91 2.82 15.41 11.78
CA ILE A 91 2.98 16.35 10.65
C ILE A 91 4.44 16.78 10.49
N ARG A 92 5.16 17.08 11.58
CA ARG A 92 6.59 17.45 11.51
C ARG A 92 7.46 16.30 11.02
N SER A 93 7.24 15.08 11.49
CA SER A 93 8.00 13.89 11.08
C SER A 93 7.73 13.49 9.63
N SER A 94 6.46 13.51 9.18
CA SER A 94 6.11 13.29 7.77
C SER A 94 6.69 14.37 6.84
N LEU A 95 6.64 15.65 7.22
CA LEU A 95 7.31 16.73 6.47
C LEU A 95 8.83 16.55 6.41
N ALA A 96 9.46 16.17 7.53
CA ALA A 96 10.89 15.87 7.58
C ALA A 96 11.24 14.68 6.66
N HIS A 97 10.41 13.64 6.64
CA HIS A 97 10.57 12.51 5.72
C HIS A 97 10.39 12.92 4.26
N ILE A 98 9.38 13.72 3.91
CA ILE A 98 9.22 14.25 2.55
C ILE A 98 10.46 15.04 2.13
N ARG A 99 11.02 15.89 3.02
CA ARG A 99 12.27 16.62 2.76
C ARG A 99 13.47 15.70 2.52
N HIS A 100 13.59 14.60 3.25
CA HIS A 100 14.65 13.60 3.03
C HIS A 100 14.43 12.73 1.78
N SER A 101 13.17 12.43 1.44
CA SER A 101 12.78 11.67 0.24
C SER A 101 12.90 12.50 -1.05
N ARG A 102 13.00 13.84 -0.95
CA ARG A 102 13.32 14.72 -2.08
C ARG A 102 14.79 14.60 -2.47
N ILE A 103 15.11 13.52 -3.19
CA ILE A 103 16.13 13.60 -4.24
C ILE A 103 15.65 14.66 -5.22
N ALA A 104 16.33 15.80 -5.30
CA ALA A 104 15.99 16.81 -6.29
C ALA A 104 16.14 16.20 -7.70
N PRO A 105 15.29 16.53 -8.69
CA PRO A 105 15.49 16.07 -10.06
C PRO A 105 16.87 16.45 -10.62
N SER A 106 17.45 17.54 -10.13
CA SER A 106 18.83 17.98 -10.41
C SER A 106 19.94 17.15 -9.72
N ALA A 107 19.61 16.31 -8.74
CA ALA A 107 20.52 15.33 -8.17
C ALA A 107 20.55 14.01 -8.97
N ILE A 108 19.60 13.82 -9.90
CA ILE A 108 19.79 12.90 -11.02
C ILE A 108 20.75 13.61 -11.99
N ASN A 109 22.05 13.37 -11.82
CA ASN A 109 23.03 13.83 -12.79
C ASN A 109 22.62 13.30 -14.17
N ALA A 110 22.30 14.22 -15.09
CA ALA A 110 22.13 13.86 -16.49
C ALA A 110 23.41 13.16 -16.94
N PRO A 111 23.30 12.00 -17.61
CA PRO A 111 24.49 11.29 -18.04
C PRO A 111 25.28 12.16 -19.03
N PRO A 112 26.62 12.03 -19.12
CA PRO A 112 27.44 12.93 -19.92
C PRO A 112 26.93 13.07 -21.37
N PRO A 113 27.06 14.25 -22.00
CA PRO A 113 26.65 14.43 -23.39
C PRO A 113 27.35 13.41 -24.30
N GLY A 114 26.57 12.58 -25.00
CA GLY A 114 27.08 11.43 -25.77
C GLY A 114 27.03 10.08 -25.04
N PHE A 115 26.54 10.01 -23.80
CA PHE A 115 26.30 8.75 -23.09
C PHE A 115 25.19 7.95 -23.78
N ILE A 116 25.60 6.87 -24.44
CA ILE A 116 24.70 5.83 -24.94
C ILE A 116 24.61 4.79 -23.81
N PRO A 117 23.43 4.57 -23.20
CA PRO A 117 23.31 3.54 -22.17
C PRO A 117 23.70 2.18 -22.74
N PRO A 118 24.46 1.34 -22.01
CA PRO A 118 24.76 -0.01 -22.45
C PRO A 118 23.45 -0.76 -22.65
N SER A 119 23.37 -1.57 -23.71
CA SER A 119 22.23 -2.41 -24.00
C SER A 119 22.11 -3.50 -22.91
N LEU A 120 21.40 -3.17 -21.84
CA LEU A 120 21.34 -3.98 -20.62
C LEU A 120 20.27 -5.05 -20.73
N GLY A 121 20.67 -6.31 -20.55
CA GLY A 121 19.83 -7.47 -20.85
C GLY A 121 19.82 -7.82 -22.33
N VAL A 122 20.54 -7.08 -23.18
CA VAL A 122 20.45 -7.16 -24.63
C VAL A 122 21.89 -7.13 -25.22
N GLY A 123 22.54 -8.27 -25.54
CA GLY A 123 24.00 -8.37 -25.84
C GLY A 123 24.54 -9.57 -26.67
N LEU A 124 25.58 -9.31 -27.46
CA LEU A 124 26.24 -10.17 -28.47
C LEU A 124 26.28 -11.71 -28.24
N PRO A 125 25.97 -12.58 -29.24
CA PRO A 125 26.65 -13.84 -29.41
C PRO A 125 27.72 -13.65 -30.48
N SER A 126 28.97 -13.44 -30.09
CA SER A 126 30.02 -13.41 -31.10
C SER A 126 30.18 -14.80 -31.72
N ASP A 127 29.64 -14.99 -32.93
CA ASP A 127 30.22 -15.88 -33.96
C ASP A 127 31.52 -15.22 -34.53
N GLY A 128 32.29 -14.61 -33.62
CA GLY A 128 32.88 -13.27 -33.82
C GLY A 128 31.85 -12.11 -33.85
N SER A 129 30.57 -12.36 -34.20
CA SER A 129 29.64 -11.36 -34.75
C SER A 129 28.31 -11.09 -34.00
N SER A 130 28.14 -9.85 -33.52
CA SER A 130 27.14 -8.88 -34.00
C SER A 130 25.68 -9.23 -34.40
N SER A 131 25.07 -10.40 -34.18
CA SER A 131 23.65 -10.64 -34.56
C SER A 131 22.62 -10.60 -33.43
N ARG A 132 23.07 -10.57 -32.18
CA ARG A 132 22.22 -10.08 -31.09
C ARG A 132 22.95 -9.09 -30.22
N LYS A 133 23.57 -8.06 -30.83
CA LYS A 133 24.12 -6.92 -30.07
C LYS A 133 23.11 -6.38 -29.04
N ASN A 134 21.81 -6.54 -29.29
CA ASN A 134 20.72 -6.28 -28.35
C ASN A 134 19.82 -7.52 -28.05
N ARG A 135 20.35 -8.67 -27.58
CA ARG A 135 19.57 -9.74 -26.89
C ARG A 135 20.43 -10.60 -25.96
N GLY A 136 20.24 -10.51 -24.64
CA GLY A 136 21.29 -10.84 -23.67
C GLY A 136 21.39 -12.33 -23.36
N LEU A 137 22.55 -12.74 -22.82
CA LEU A 137 22.75 -14.10 -22.32
C LEU A 137 21.68 -14.52 -21.29
N GLN A 138 21.15 -13.54 -20.54
CA GLN A 138 20.04 -13.75 -19.60
C GLN A 138 18.74 -14.12 -20.32
N GLU A 139 18.39 -13.37 -21.37
CA GLU A 139 17.20 -13.63 -22.18
C GLU A 139 17.31 -14.99 -22.90
N GLU A 140 18.48 -15.32 -23.45
CA GLU A 140 18.76 -16.66 -24.02
C GLU A 140 18.63 -17.80 -23.00
N ARG A 141 19.00 -17.57 -21.73
CA ARG A 141 18.88 -18.59 -20.69
C ARG A 141 17.42 -18.79 -20.30
N VAL A 142 16.68 -17.71 -20.09
CA VAL A 142 15.24 -17.75 -19.84
C VAL A 142 14.51 -18.45 -20.99
N GLU A 143 14.85 -18.11 -22.24
CA GLU A 143 14.29 -18.76 -23.44
C GLU A 143 14.64 -20.26 -23.49
N ARG A 144 15.91 -20.64 -23.29
CA ARG A 144 16.35 -22.05 -23.28
C ARG A 144 15.64 -22.88 -22.20
N ASP A 145 15.49 -22.33 -21.00
CA ASP A 145 14.89 -23.06 -19.89
C ASP A 145 13.35 -23.11 -20.00
N ALA A 146 12.72 -22.10 -20.61
CA ALA A 146 11.32 -22.16 -21.03
C ALA A 146 11.08 -23.28 -22.07
N TRP A 147 11.94 -23.40 -23.09
CA TRP A 147 11.85 -24.49 -24.09
C TRP A 147 11.99 -25.89 -23.48
N LYS A 148 12.89 -26.07 -22.49
CA LYS A 148 12.97 -27.33 -21.73
C LYS A 148 11.70 -27.60 -20.93
N GLY A 149 11.12 -26.58 -20.30
CA GLY A 149 9.86 -26.70 -19.56
C GLY A 149 8.69 -27.12 -20.45
N ILE A 150 8.56 -26.51 -21.63
CA ILE A 150 7.54 -26.84 -22.64
C ILE A 150 7.73 -28.28 -23.14
N LEU A 151 8.96 -28.69 -23.46
CA LEU A 151 9.26 -30.06 -23.88
C LEU A 151 8.84 -31.07 -22.80
N ALA A 152 9.24 -30.85 -21.54
CA ALA A 152 8.88 -31.73 -20.43
C ALA A 152 7.36 -31.79 -20.19
N ALA A 153 6.64 -30.69 -20.38
CA ALA A 153 5.17 -30.67 -20.30
C ALA A 153 4.52 -31.49 -21.42
N LEU A 154 4.99 -31.34 -22.67
CA LEU A 154 4.49 -32.10 -23.81
C LEU A 154 4.79 -33.60 -23.69
N THR A 155 5.97 -33.98 -23.20
CA THR A 155 6.32 -35.37 -22.93
C THR A 155 5.35 -35.99 -21.92
N ARG A 156 5.08 -35.31 -20.79
CA ARG A 156 4.09 -35.76 -19.79
C ARG A 156 2.67 -35.87 -20.37
N MET A 157 2.26 -34.93 -21.22
CA MET A 157 0.94 -35.00 -21.88
C MET A 157 0.84 -36.21 -22.80
N LYS A 158 1.91 -36.52 -23.55
CA LYS A 158 1.97 -37.71 -24.40
C LYS A 158 1.91 -39.00 -23.57
N GLU A 159 2.72 -39.12 -22.53
CA GLU A 159 2.72 -40.27 -21.61
C GLU A 159 1.33 -40.50 -21.00
N ALA A 160 0.64 -39.44 -20.59
CA ALA A 160 -0.73 -39.51 -20.07
C ALA A 160 -1.78 -39.90 -21.14
N GLN A 161 -1.55 -39.57 -22.42
CA GLN A 161 -2.43 -39.97 -23.53
C GLN A 161 -2.19 -41.43 -23.93
N ASP A 162 -0.93 -41.87 -24.00
CA ASP A 162 -0.56 -43.25 -24.28
C ASP A 162 -1.08 -44.20 -23.17
N GLN A 163 -1.05 -43.76 -21.90
CA GLN A 163 -1.69 -44.47 -20.79
C GLN A 163 -3.22 -44.57 -20.92
N LYS A 164 -3.91 -43.51 -21.38
CA LYS A 164 -5.35 -43.57 -21.65
C LYS A 164 -5.69 -44.56 -22.75
N LEU A 165 -4.97 -44.52 -23.86
CA LEU A 165 -5.15 -45.44 -24.99
C LEU A 165 -4.87 -46.90 -24.57
N ALA A 166 -3.85 -47.14 -23.73
CA ALA A 166 -3.57 -48.47 -23.19
C ALA A 166 -4.70 -48.96 -22.24
N ASN A 167 -5.25 -48.07 -21.41
CA ASN A 167 -6.37 -48.41 -20.53
C ASN A 167 -7.66 -48.68 -21.32
N GLU A 168 -7.95 -47.88 -22.35
CA GLU A 168 -9.08 -48.08 -23.27
C GLU A 168 -8.93 -49.40 -24.06
N ALA A 169 -7.72 -49.76 -24.49
CA ALA A 169 -7.45 -51.03 -25.16
C ALA A 169 -7.62 -52.24 -24.23
N ASN A 170 -7.17 -52.17 -22.97
CA ASN A 170 -7.41 -53.22 -21.98
C ASN A 170 -8.91 -53.37 -21.64
N GLN A 171 -9.66 -52.27 -21.54
CA GLN A 171 -11.11 -52.31 -21.31
C GLN A 171 -11.93 -52.89 -22.49
N MET A 172 -11.31 -53.10 -23.65
CA MET A 172 -11.91 -53.81 -24.79
C MET A 172 -11.47 -55.29 -24.89
N GLN A 173 -10.67 -55.79 -23.94
CA GLN A 173 -10.21 -57.19 -23.86
C GLN A 173 -10.80 -57.97 -22.67
N GLU A 174 -11.55 -57.31 -21.79
CA GLU A 174 -12.46 -57.94 -20.80
C GLU A 174 -13.90 -58.02 -21.34
#